data_AF-M0BWZ8-F1
#
_entry.id   AF-M0BWZ8-F1
#
_cell.length_a   1.000
_cell.length_b   1.000
_cell.length_c   1.000
_cell.angle_alpha   90.00
_cell.angle_beta   90.00
_cell.angle_gamma   90.00
#
_symmetry.space_group_name_H-M   'P 1'
#
loop_
_entity.id
_entity.type
_entity.pdbx_description
1 polymer ?
#
loop_
_entity_poly.entity_id
_entity_poly.type
_entity_poly.pdbx_seq_one_letter_code
_entity_poly.pdbx_strand_id
1 'polypeptide(L)'
;MSDGRTYVESPIIMATVRLVAPFVLTYGLFITLHGASSPGGGFQGGVIVASVIVMLSFAYGIDPTWEWLDKRVLVGITSGGIAVFAALALGPILLGTGGDFLELGSYPVIPNPWKYGIELVEVGIAMTVAGVVIVLFFQLARGAMPPGGSPYAKPSAQRVPSRSRGEAAQPGTESADQSGDETADQTGHEVSDEPVDRTDTPTDADSSATDSGRSTPVDDGSDRPSPADEGDDRR
;
A
#
# COMPACT_ATOMS: atom_id res chain seq x y z
N MET A 1 -15.21 32.61 13.06
CA MET A 1 -14.76 31.29 13.55
C MET A 1 -14.79 30.34 12.37
N SER A 2 -13.67 30.21 11.67
CA SER A 2 -13.55 29.32 10.51
C SER A 2 -13.27 27.91 11.04
N ASP A 3 -14.22 27.01 10.83
CA ASP A 3 -14.11 25.62 11.26
C ASP A 3 -13.03 24.93 10.41
N GLY A 4 -11.83 24.80 10.95
CA GLY A 4 -10.64 24.24 10.30
C GLY A 4 -10.69 22.73 10.13
N ARG A 5 -11.79 22.19 9.59
CA ARG A 5 -11.96 20.76 9.31
C ARG A 5 -11.57 20.46 7.87
N THR A 6 -10.28 20.33 7.62
CA THR A 6 -9.75 19.73 6.37
C THR A 6 -9.47 18.23 6.55
N TYR A 7 -10.21 17.56 7.45
CA TYR A 7 -10.27 16.10 7.51
C TYR A 7 -11.75 15.71 7.54
N VAL A 8 -12.22 15.20 6.41
CA VAL A 8 -13.48 14.48 6.36
C VAL A 8 -13.10 13.02 6.49
N GLU A 9 -13.27 12.47 7.69
CA GLU A 9 -13.33 11.02 7.85
C GLU A 9 -14.38 10.52 6.87
N SER A 10 -13.96 9.75 5.86
CA SER A 10 -14.89 9.26 4.84
C SER A 10 -15.53 7.98 5.34
N PRO A 11 -16.85 7.98 5.64
CA PRO A 11 -17.53 6.77 6.09
C PRO A 11 -17.48 5.67 5.02
N ILE A 12 -17.42 6.06 3.75
CA ILE A 12 -17.30 5.15 2.60
C ILE A 12 -15.94 4.44 2.65
N ILE A 13 -14.83 5.19 2.78
CA ILE A 13 -13.49 4.58 2.85
C ILE A 13 -13.40 3.63 4.06
N MET A 14 -13.85 4.08 5.23
CA MET A 14 -13.80 3.26 6.44
C MET A 14 -14.62 1.97 6.29
N ALA A 15 -15.83 2.05 5.72
CA ALA A 15 -16.67 0.89 5.47
C ALA A 15 -16.03 -0.08 4.46
N THR A 16 -15.49 0.44 3.35
CA THR A 16 -14.83 -0.37 2.32
C THR A 16 -13.60 -1.08 2.88
N VAL A 17 -12.71 -0.38 3.60
CA VAL A 17 -11.51 -0.98 4.19
C VAL A 17 -11.88 -2.05 5.21
N ARG A 18 -12.87 -1.78 6.08
CA ARG A 18 -13.35 -2.76 7.06
C ARG A 18 -13.89 -4.03 6.40
N LEU A 19 -14.52 -3.91 5.22
CA LEU A 19 -15.02 -5.06 4.46
C LEU A 19 -13.91 -5.79 3.72
N VAL A 20 -12.99 -5.07 3.05
CA VAL A 20 -11.99 -5.63 2.12
C VAL A 20 -10.75 -6.19 2.85
N ALA A 21 -10.31 -5.53 3.94
CA ALA A 21 -9.14 -5.94 4.73
C ALA A 21 -9.09 -7.44 5.08
N PRO A 22 -10.15 -8.09 5.60
CA PRO A 22 -10.10 -9.52 5.91
C PRO A 22 -9.90 -10.41 4.68
N PHE A 23 -10.43 -10.02 3.50
CA PHE A 23 -10.22 -10.76 2.26
C PHE A 23 -8.78 -10.63 1.76
N VAL A 24 -8.21 -9.42 1.81
CA VAL A 24 -6.82 -9.17 1.43
C VAL A 24 -5.86 -9.91 2.37
N LEU A 25 -6.14 -9.90 3.68
CA LEU A 25 -5.37 -10.66 4.66
C LEU A 25 -5.40 -12.16 4.36
N THR A 26 -6.59 -12.71 4.10
CA THR A 26 -6.77 -14.14 3.78
C THR A 26 -6.06 -14.51 2.49
N TYR A 27 -6.13 -13.65 1.47
CA TYR A 27 -5.43 -13.85 0.21
C TYR A 27 -3.89 -13.81 0.39
N GLY A 28 -3.37 -12.86 1.15
CA GLY A 28 -1.93 -12.80 1.47
C GLY A 28 -1.44 -14.03 2.23
N LEU A 29 -2.25 -14.54 3.16
CA LEU A 29 -1.96 -15.79 3.85
C LEU A 29 -2.03 -17.00 2.90
N PHE A 30 -3.01 -17.06 2.01
CA PHE A 30 -3.12 -18.12 1.01
C PHE A 30 -1.89 -18.17 0.10
N ILE A 31 -1.45 -17.03 -0.43
CA ILE A 31 -0.24 -16.91 -1.26
C ILE A 31 1.02 -17.34 -0.50
N THR A 32 1.08 -17.04 0.81
CA THR A 32 2.19 -17.46 1.67
C THR A 32 2.21 -18.98 1.88
N LEU A 33 1.05 -19.58 2.16
CA LEU A 33 0.94 -21.00 2.52
C LEU A 33 0.99 -21.95 1.32
N HIS A 34 0.90 -21.44 0.09
CA HIS A 34 0.86 -22.24 -1.14
C HIS A 34 1.98 -21.88 -2.13
N GLY A 35 3.02 -21.14 -1.71
CA GLY A 35 4.08 -20.72 -2.61
C GLY A 35 4.93 -21.88 -3.16
N ALA A 36 5.05 -22.97 -2.40
CA ALA A 36 5.70 -24.20 -2.89
C ALA A 36 5.00 -24.84 -4.12
N SER A 37 3.70 -24.57 -4.32
CA SER A 37 2.87 -25.21 -5.35
C SER A 37 2.26 -24.21 -6.36
N SER A 38 2.49 -22.91 -6.20
CA SER A 38 1.88 -21.87 -7.03
C SER A 38 2.81 -20.69 -7.24
N PRO A 39 2.64 -19.89 -8.31
CA PRO A 39 3.38 -18.64 -8.48
C PRO A 39 3.09 -17.72 -7.29
N GLY A 40 4.12 -17.40 -6.50
CA GLY A 40 3.96 -16.61 -5.29
C GLY A 40 4.99 -16.94 -4.23
N GLY A 41 4.54 -16.94 -2.97
CA GLY A 41 5.32 -17.33 -1.80
C GLY A 41 5.44 -16.25 -0.74
N GLY A 42 6.36 -16.49 0.20
CA GLY A 42 6.46 -15.72 1.44
C GLY A 42 6.68 -14.22 1.26
N PHE A 43 7.51 -13.82 0.29
CA PHE A 43 7.78 -12.40 0.05
C PHE A 43 6.51 -11.65 -0.38
N GLN A 44 5.86 -12.12 -1.43
CA GLN A 44 4.66 -11.46 -1.98
C GLN A 44 3.50 -11.52 -1.00
N GLY A 45 3.27 -12.68 -0.39
CA GLY A 45 2.26 -12.85 0.65
C GLY A 45 2.48 -11.92 1.84
N GLY A 46 3.72 -11.79 2.32
CA GLY A 46 4.10 -10.85 3.37
C GLY A 46 3.82 -9.38 3.01
N VAL A 47 4.10 -8.97 1.78
CA VAL A 47 3.77 -7.61 1.29
C VAL A 47 2.25 -7.39 1.28
N ILE A 48 1.47 -8.37 0.82
CA ILE A 48 0.00 -8.29 0.81
C ILE A 48 -0.53 -8.18 2.25
N VAL A 49 -0.01 -8.96 3.19
CA VAL A 49 -0.37 -8.87 4.62
C VAL A 49 -0.03 -7.48 5.18
N ALA A 50 1.15 -6.93 4.89
CA ALA A 50 1.53 -5.58 5.30
C ALA A 50 0.60 -4.50 4.70
N SER A 51 0.15 -4.69 3.46
CA SER A 51 -0.76 -3.75 2.79
C SER A 51 -2.10 -3.58 3.54
N VAL A 52 -2.55 -4.60 4.28
CA VAL A 52 -3.74 -4.50 5.14
C VAL A 52 -3.54 -3.42 6.21
N ILE A 53 -2.37 -3.39 6.84
CA ILE A 53 -2.03 -2.38 7.85
C ILE A 53 -1.92 -0.98 7.23
N VAL A 54 -1.36 -0.89 6.02
CA VAL A 54 -1.30 0.37 5.25
C VAL A 54 -2.71 0.87 4.94
N MET A 55 -3.60 -0.02 4.51
CA MET A 55 -4.99 0.29 4.21
C MET A 55 -5.74 0.79 5.46
N LEU A 56 -5.54 0.13 6.61
CA LEU A 56 -6.07 0.60 7.90
C LEU A 56 -5.51 1.98 8.25
N SER A 57 -4.23 2.24 7.99
CA SER A 57 -3.61 3.53 8.26
C SER A 57 -4.21 4.67 7.42
N PHE A 58 -4.63 4.39 6.18
CA PHE A 58 -5.35 5.37 5.37
C PHE A 58 -6.81 5.56 5.78
N ALA A 59 -7.47 4.51 6.27
CA ALA A 59 -8.87 4.60 6.72
C ALA A 59 -9.04 5.25 8.10
N TYR A 60 -8.13 4.95 9.04
CA TYR A 60 -8.25 5.33 10.45
C TYR A 60 -7.17 6.33 10.90
N GLY A 61 -6.24 6.69 10.02
CA GLY A 61 -5.13 7.60 10.31
C GLY A 61 -3.84 6.86 10.69
N ILE A 62 -2.71 7.49 10.34
CA ILE A 62 -1.36 6.92 10.51
C ILE A 62 -0.99 6.79 11.99
N ASP A 63 -1.06 7.88 12.77
CA ASP A 63 -0.67 7.84 14.19
C ASP A 63 -1.58 6.92 15.03
N PRO A 64 -2.93 6.97 14.92
CA PRO A 64 -3.80 6.05 15.65
C PRO A 64 -3.51 4.58 15.33
N THR A 65 -3.27 4.25 14.05
CA THR A 65 -2.94 2.87 13.64
C THR A 65 -1.57 2.45 14.16
N TRP A 66 -0.58 3.35 14.14
CA TRP A 66 0.72 3.08 14.72
C TRP A 66 0.65 2.85 16.23
N GLU A 67 -0.15 3.63 16.96
CA GLU A 67 -0.36 3.48 18.39
C GLU A 67 -1.05 2.15 18.73
N TRP A 68 -2.04 1.75 17.92
CA TRP A 68 -2.74 0.47 18.05
C TRP A 68 -1.83 -0.76 17.88
N LEU A 69 -0.79 -0.66 17.04
CA LEU A 69 0.17 -1.76 16.86
C LEU A 69 1.08 -1.94 18.08
N ASP A 70 1.15 -3.15 18.62
CA ASP A 70 2.16 -3.49 19.62
C ASP A 70 3.53 -3.68 18.95
N LYS A 71 4.48 -2.81 19.30
CA LYS A 71 5.84 -2.80 18.77
C LYS A 71 6.61 -4.05 19.17
N ARG A 72 6.31 -4.62 20.34
CA ARG A 72 6.90 -5.89 20.79
C ARG A 72 6.44 -7.05 19.92
N VAL A 73 5.16 -7.07 19.56
CA VAL A 73 4.62 -8.07 18.63
C VAL A 73 5.22 -7.90 17.24
N LEU A 74 5.34 -6.67 16.75
CA LEU A 74 5.92 -6.41 15.43
C LEU A 74 7.39 -6.83 15.34
N VAL A 75 8.20 -6.49 16.36
CA VAL A 75 9.58 -6.98 16.48
C VAL A 75 9.60 -8.49 16.61
N GLY A 76 8.75 -9.06 17.47
CA GLY A 76 8.66 -10.49 17.72
C GLY A 76 8.32 -11.31 16.47
N ILE A 77 7.36 -10.85 15.65
CA ILE A 77 7.02 -11.46 14.36
C ILE A 77 8.21 -11.36 13.40
N THR A 78 8.82 -10.17 13.31
CA THR A 78 9.95 -9.94 12.38
C THR A 78 11.15 -10.80 12.74
N SER A 79 11.60 -10.78 13.99
CA SER A 79 12.71 -11.60 14.47
C SER A 79 12.35 -13.09 14.50
N GLY A 80 11.08 -13.41 14.76
CA GLY A 80 10.55 -14.77 14.74
C GLY A 80 10.63 -15.38 13.34
N GLY A 81 10.31 -14.60 12.29
CA GLY A 81 10.49 -15.01 10.91
C GLY A 81 11.94 -15.37 10.57
N ILE A 82 12.88 -14.53 10.98
CA ILE A 82 14.32 -14.77 10.83
C ILE A 82 14.74 -16.02 11.62
N ALA A 83 14.26 -16.18 12.86
CA ALA A 83 14.57 -17.33 13.70
C ALA A 83 14.03 -18.64 13.11
N VAL A 84 12.81 -18.64 12.55
CA VAL A 84 12.24 -19.78 11.83
C VAL A 84 13.09 -20.13 10.62
N PHE A 85 13.46 -19.15 9.80
CA PHE A 85 14.34 -19.37 8.65
C PHE A 85 15.68 -19.98 9.09
N ALA A 86 16.34 -19.39 10.09
CA ALA A 86 17.61 -19.87 10.61
C ALA A 86 17.50 -21.29 11.20
N ALA A 87 16.41 -21.60 11.91
CA ALA A 87 16.17 -22.92 12.48
C ALA A 87 15.99 -23.98 11.39
N LEU A 88 15.28 -23.67 10.30
CA LEU A 88 15.11 -24.59 9.18
C LEU A 88 16.36 -24.74 8.33
N ALA A 89 17.12 -23.67 8.19
CA ALA A 89 18.36 -23.67 7.43
C ALA A 89 19.48 -24.43 8.14
N LEU A 90 19.61 -24.25 9.45
CA LEU A 90 20.67 -24.86 10.27
C LEU A 90 20.28 -26.20 10.90
N GLY A 91 18.99 -26.50 11.02
CA GLY A 91 18.55 -27.69 11.74
C GLY A 91 19.00 -29.03 11.14
N PRO A 92 19.13 -29.23 9.81
CA PRO A 92 19.75 -30.43 9.25
C PRO A 92 21.15 -30.71 9.83
N ILE A 93 21.96 -29.66 9.93
CA ILE A 93 23.32 -29.73 10.47
C ILE A 93 23.29 -29.98 11.98
N LEU A 94 22.46 -29.22 12.71
CA LEU A 94 22.41 -29.26 14.18
C LEU A 94 21.80 -30.55 14.74
N LEU A 95 20.86 -31.16 14.01
CA LEU A 95 20.22 -32.43 14.39
C LEU A 95 21.11 -33.65 14.10
N GLY A 96 22.25 -33.46 13.43
CA GLY A 96 23.17 -34.55 13.10
C GLY A 96 22.57 -35.57 12.13
N THR A 97 21.58 -35.17 11.32
CA THR A 97 20.95 -36.05 10.32
C THR A 97 21.82 -36.26 9.08
N GLY A 98 22.98 -35.59 9.02
CA GLY A 98 23.90 -35.64 7.88
C GLY A 98 23.50 -34.73 6.72
N GLY A 99 22.52 -33.85 6.91
CA GLY A 99 22.10 -32.87 5.91
C GLY A 99 22.89 -31.56 5.98
N ASP A 100 23.02 -30.91 4.82
CA ASP A 100 23.68 -29.61 4.67
C ASP A 100 22.73 -28.43 4.99
N PHE A 101 23.24 -27.20 4.87
CA PHE A 101 22.45 -25.98 5.04
C PHE A 101 21.23 -25.96 4.11
N LEU A 102 20.03 -25.71 4.66
CA LEU A 102 18.74 -25.74 3.94
C LEU A 102 18.39 -27.10 3.30
N GLU A 103 19.00 -28.20 3.73
CA GLU A 103 18.64 -29.54 3.26
C GLU A 103 17.32 -30.03 3.90
N LEU A 104 16.20 -29.43 3.48
CA LEU A 104 14.86 -29.67 4.02
C LEU A 104 14.47 -31.15 3.95
N GLY A 105 14.92 -31.87 2.91
CA GLY A 105 14.68 -33.30 2.72
C GLY A 105 15.18 -34.20 3.86
N SER A 106 16.12 -33.73 4.66
CA SER A 106 16.74 -34.49 5.74
C SER A 106 15.97 -34.44 7.07
N TYR A 107 14.89 -33.67 7.17
CA TYR A 107 14.08 -33.58 8.39
C TYR A 107 13.20 -34.83 8.58
N PRO A 108 13.44 -35.66 9.61
CA PRO A 108 12.68 -36.90 9.81
C PRO A 108 11.26 -36.66 10.34
N VAL A 109 10.98 -35.46 10.87
CA VAL A 109 9.71 -35.13 11.54
C VAL A 109 8.71 -34.48 10.58
N ILE A 110 9.14 -33.95 9.43
CA ILE A 110 8.28 -33.24 8.50
C ILE A 110 7.75 -34.24 7.47
N PRO A 111 6.43 -34.53 7.42
CA PRO A 111 5.84 -35.31 6.34
C PRO A 111 6.08 -34.58 5.02
N ASN A 112 6.53 -35.25 3.96
CA ASN A 112 6.87 -34.62 2.67
C ASN A 112 7.69 -33.30 2.83
N PRO A 113 8.96 -33.41 3.24
CA PRO A 113 9.76 -32.25 3.66
C PRO A 113 9.94 -31.19 2.57
N TRP A 114 9.89 -31.59 1.30
CA TRP A 114 9.97 -30.64 0.19
C TRP A 114 8.77 -29.71 0.13
N LYS A 115 7.55 -30.23 0.30
CA LYS A 115 6.36 -29.37 0.28
C LYS A 115 6.29 -28.50 1.54
N TYR A 116 6.19 -29.15 2.69
CA TYR A 116 5.88 -28.44 3.94
C TYR A 116 7.10 -27.72 4.52
N GLY A 117 8.31 -28.18 4.23
CA GLY A 117 9.54 -27.46 4.60
C GLY A 117 9.67 -26.15 3.84
N ILE A 118 9.38 -26.14 2.53
CA ILE A 118 9.39 -24.91 1.71
C ILE A 118 8.28 -23.97 2.19
N GLU A 119 7.05 -24.46 2.38
CA GLU A 119 5.94 -23.63 2.89
C GLU A 119 6.28 -23.00 4.27
N LEU A 120 6.98 -23.73 5.16
CA LEU A 120 7.39 -23.19 6.46
C LEU A 120 8.50 -22.13 6.34
N VAL A 121 9.45 -22.32 5.41
CA VAL A 121 10.43 -21.29 5.05
C VAL A 121 9.72 -20.03 4.54
N GLU A 122 8.73 -20.20 3.67
CA GLU A 122 7.93 -19.09 3.14
C GLU A 122 7.17 -18.34 4.23
N VAL A 123 6.60 -19.04 5.22
CA VAL A 123 6.00 -18.40 6.40
C VAL A 123 7.03 -17.57 7.17
N GLY A 124 8.25 -18.10 7.37
CA GLY A 124 9.37 -17.37 7.96
C GLY A 124 9.69 -16.06 7.24
N ILE A 125 9.79 -16.14 5.91
CA ILE A 125 10.04 -14.98 5.05
C ILE A 125 8.87 -13.99 5.12
N ALA A 126 7.62 -14.46 5.05
CA ALA A 126 6.43 -13.61 5.08
C ALA A 126 6.31 -12.81 6.37
N MET A 127 6.57 -13.43 7.53
CA MET A 127 6.60 -12.74 8.82
C MET A 127 7.62 -11.60 8.83
N THR A 128 8.83 -11.88 8.34
CA THR A 128 9.92 -10.89 8.29
C THR A 128 9.56 -9.75 7.34
N VAL A 129 9.11 -10.07 6.13
CA VAL A 129 8.74 -9.09 5.10
C VAL A 129 7.58 -8.23 5.55
N ALA A 130 6.52 -8.83 6.10
CA ALA A 130 5.37 -8.08 6.58
C ALA A 130 5.78 -7.07 7.66
N GLY A 131 6.56 -7.50 8.65
CA GLY A 131 7.04 -6.63 9.72
C GLY A 131 7.94 -5.51 9.23
N VAL A 132 8.90 -5.81 8.36
CA VAL A 132 9.80 -4.80 7.75
C VAL A 132 9.00 -3.79 6.94
N VAL A 133 8.08 -4.21 6.08
CA VAL A 133 7.26 -3.30 5.25
C VAL A 133 6.38 -2.41 6.13
N ILE A 134 5.77 -2.94 7.18
CA ILE A 134 4.98 -2.16 8.14
C ILE A 134 5.86 -1.10 8.81
N VAL A 135 7.03 -1.48 9.36
CA VAL A 135 7.95 -0.52 10.00
C VAL A 135 8.41 0.54 9.01
N LEU A 136 8.82 0.14 7.80
CA LEU A 136 9.27 1.07 6.77
C LEU A 136 8.16 2.06 6.39
N PHE A 137 6.92 1.59 6.21
CA PHE A 137 5.78 2.45 5.92
C PHE A 137 5.63 3.54 7.00
N PHE A 138 5.62 3.17 8.29
CA PHE A 138 5.46 4.14 9.36
C PHE A 138 6.67 5.06 9.54
N GLN A 139 7.89 4.55 9.33
CA GLN A 139 9.10 5.38 9.37
C GLN A 139 9.09 6.44 8.27
N LEU A 140 8.62 6.10 7.07
CA LEU A 140 8.47 7.06 5.97
C LEU A 140 7.32 8.03 6.24
N ALA A 141 6.15 7.51 6.62
CA ALA A 141 4.95 8.31 6.84
C ALA A 141 5.13 9.34 7.98
N ARG A 142 5.88 8.97 9.03
CA ARG A 142 6.13 9.82 10.20
C ARG A 142 7.42 10.64 10.07
N GLY A 143 8.44 10.13 9.37
CA GLY A 143 9.67 10.87 9.07
C GLY A 143 9.44 12.03 8.09
N ALA A 144 8.42 11.95 7.24
CA ALA A 144 7.93 13.07 6.44
C ALA A 144 7.26 14.19 7.27
N MET A 145 6.98 13.96 8.56
CA MET A 145 6.45 14.98 9.47
C MET A 145 7.57 15.61 10.31
N PRO A 146 7.74 16.95 10.30
CA PRO A 146 8.71 17.63 11.14
C PRO A 146 8.51 17.33 12.65
N PRO A 147 9.56 17.26 13.48
CA PRO A 147 9.42 17.11 14.93
C PRO A 147 8.59 18.25 15.51
N GLY A 148 7.40 17.94 16.04
CA GLY A 148 6.44 18.92 16.56
C GLY A 148 5.43 19.45 15.53
N GLY A 149 5.55 19.06 14.27
CA GLY A 149 4.58 19.36 13.22
C GLY A 149 3.41 18.40 13.27
N SER A 150 2.50 18.59 14.22
CA SER A 150 1.12 18.19 13.93
C SER A 150 0.64 19.12 12.80
N PRO A 151 0.09 18.61 11.68
CA PRO A 151 -0.63 19.45 10.72
C PRO A 151 -1.78 20.25 11.37
N TYR A 152 -2.10 19.91 12.62
CA TYR A 152 -3.16 20.46 13.47
C TYR A 152 -2.65 21.14 14.73
N ALA A 153 -1.34 21.45 14.81
CA ALA A 153 -0.83 22.31 15.87
C ALA A 153 -1.49 23.69 15.73
N LYS A 154 -2.47 23.97 16.60
CA LYS A 154 -3.05 25.32 16.71
C LYS A 154 -1.89 26.30 16.89
N PRO A 155 -1.85 27.44 16.19
CA PRO A 155 -0.85 28.48 16.45
C PRO A 155 -0.93 28.79 17.95
N SER A 156 0.08 28.35 18.69
CA SER A 156 0.13 28.63 20.12
C SER A 156 0.23 30.14 20.21
N ALA A 157 -0.82 30.75 20.78
CA ALA A 157 -0.96 32.18 20.86
C ALA A 157 0.37 32.78 21.29
N GLN A 158 1.01 33.49 20.35
CA GLN A 158 2.26 34.17 20.57
C GLN A 158 2.03 35.06 21.79
N ARG A 159 2.71 34.72 22.88
CA ARG A 159 2.54 35.37 24.17
C ARG A 159 2.98 36.82 23.99
N VAL A 160 2.02 37.71 23.74
CA VAL A 160 2.27 39.15 23.63
C VAL A 160 2.91 39.57 24.95
N PRO A 161 4.15 40.11 24.94
CA PRO A 161 4.80 40.50 26.18
C PRO A 161 3.98 41.63 26.80
N SER A 162 3.45 41.39 28.00
CA SER A 162 2.76 42.40 28.79
C SER A 162 3.75 43.54 29.07
N ARG A 163 3.56 44.68 28.41
CA ARG A 163 4.28 45.92 28.74
C ARG A 163 4.04 46.21 30.23
N SER A 164 5.13 46.28 30.99
CA SER A 164 5.13 46.70 32.38
C SER A 164 4.52 48.10 32.47
N ARG A 165 3.36 48.20 33.10
CA ARG A 165 2.75 49.47 33.47
C ARG A 165 3.54 50.05 34.64
N GLY A 166 4.30 51.10 34.35
CA GLY A 166 4.98 51.92 35.34
C GLY A 166 5.64 53.12 34.67
N GLU A 167 4.90 54.22 34.55
CA GLU A 167 5.41 55.59 34.74
C GLU A 167 4.20 56.53 34.73
N ALA A 168 4.09 57.35 35.77
CA ALA A 168 3.03 58.34 35.94
C ALA A 168 3.37 59.65 35.21
N ALA A 169 2.38 60.27 34.56
CA ALA A 169 2.38 61.70 34.29
C ALA A 169 0.92 62.22 34.28
N GLN A 170 0.74 63.37 34.90
CA GLN A 170 -0.51 63.99 35.39
C GLN A 170 -1.18 64.90 34.32
N PRO A 171 -2.34 65.55 34.62
CA PRO A 171 -3.50 65.63 33.74
C PRO A 171 -3.58 66.87 32.84
N GLY A 172 -4.36 66.78 31.77
CA GLY A 172 -4.75 67.89 30.91
C GLY A 172 -6.24 67.81 30.56
N THR A 173 -6.92 68.93 30.76
CA THR A 173 -8.33 69.23 30.51
C THR A 173 -8.67 69.28 29.02
N GLU A 174 -9.88 68.87 28.61
CA GLU A 174 -10.86 69.68 27.83
C GLU A 174 -12.04 68.85 27.26
N SER A 175 -13.22 69.35 27.62
CA SER A 175 -14.60 69.30 27.12
C SER A 175 -14.93 68.78 25.71
N ALA A 176 -16.09 68.08 25.64
CA ALA A 176 -17.18 68.14 24.62
C ALA A 176 -16.80 67.80 23.15
N ASP A 177 -17.64 67.37 22.21
CA ASP A 177 -19.09 67.31 22.00
C ASP A 177 -19.35 66.46 20.73
N GLN A 178 -20.62 66.09 20.49
CA GLN A 178 -21.27 65.70 19.21
C GLN A 178 -20.88 64.35 18.55
N SER A 179 -21.78 63.38 18.26
CA SER A 179 -23.13 63.32 17.66
C SER A 179 -23.19 63.63 16.16
N GLY A 180 -23.77 62.68 15.39
CA GLY A 180 -24.06 62.69 13.94
C GLY A 180 -23.66 61.33 13.36
N ASP A 181 -24.52 60.34 13.13
CA ASP A 181 -25.74 60.27 12.32
C ASP A 181 -25.57 60.86 10.92
N GLU A 182 -25.46 59.99 9.91
CA GLU A 182 -26.17 60.17 8.64
C GLU A 182 -26.24 58.86 7.83
N THR A 183 -27.50 58.48 7.62
CA THR A 183 -28.12 57.60 6.63
C THR A 183 -27.55 57.74 5.21
N ALA A 184 -27.29 56.60 4.54
CA ALA A 184 -28.08 56.03 3.43
C ALA A 184 -27.91 56.74 2.08
N ASP A 185 -27.86 55.95 0.99
CA ASP A 185 -28.87 55.98 -0.09
C ASP A 185 -28.31 55.61 -1.49
N GLN A 186 -29.04 54.71 -2.16
CA GLN A 186 -29.27 54.57 -3.62
C GLN A 186 -28.06 54.28 -4.57
N THR A 187 -28.12 53.54 -5.69
CA THR A 187 -29.15 52.94 -6.57
C THR A 187 -28.39 51.97 -7.54
N GLY A 188 -28.97 50.86 -8.03
CA GLY A 188 -29.48 50.65 -9.41
C GLY A 188 -28.49 51.03 -10.53
N HIS A 189 -28.17 50.30 -11.60
CA HIS A 189 -28.83 49.31 -12.50
C HIS A 189 -27.68 48.83 -13.44
N GLU A 190 -27.63 47.61 -14.00
CA GLU A 190 -28.11 47.32 -15.36
C GLU A 190 -27.90 45.83 -15.68
N VAL A 191 -28.90 45.26 -16.34
CA VAL A 191 -28.94 43.94 -16.97
C VAL A 191 -28.81 44.17 -18.48
N SER A 192 -28.10 43.29 -19.19
CA SER A 192 -28.30 43.07 -20.63
C SER A 192 -28.02 41.60 -20.97
N ASP A 193 -29.09 40.91 -21.37
CA ASP A 193 -29.15 39.73 -22.25
C ASP A 193 -28.52 40.09 -23.63
N GLU A 194 -28.08 39.24 -24.57
CA GLU A 194 -28.45 37.93 -25.14
C GLU A 194 -27.36 37.63 -26.26
N PRO A 195 -27.45 36.73 -27.27
CA PRO A 195 -27.95 35.35 -27.39
C PRO A 195 -26.96 34.30 -27.98
N VAL A 196 -27.46 33.06 -27.91
CA VAL A 196 -27.20 31.75 -28.57
C VAL A 196 -26.80 31.76 -30.07
N ASP A 197 -25.90 30.84 -30.49
CA ASP A 197 -26.13 30.01 -31.70
C ASP A 197 -25.42 28.64 -31.66
N ARG A 198 -26.12 27.63 -32.19
CA ARG A 198 -25.89 26.18 -32.21
C ARG A 198 -25.13 25.72 -33.44
N THR A 199 -24.62 24.49 -33.39
CA THR A 199 -24.78 23.41 -34.40
C THR A 199 -24.14 22.15 -33.79
N ASP A 200 -24.86 21.08 -33.40
CA ASP A 200 -25.57 20.05 -34.20
C ASP A 200 -24.67 19.51 -35.33
N THR A 201 -24.39 18.23 -35.56
CA THR A 201 -24.68 16.86 -35.04
C THR A 201 -23.74 15.92 -35.87
N PRO A 202 -23.95 14.61 -36.12
CA PRO A 202 -24.17 13.44 -35.26
C PRO A 202 -23.16 12.28 -35.53
N THR A 203 -23.31 11.22 -34.72
CA THR A 203 -23.16 9.77 -34.96
C THR A 203 -22.87 9.31 -36.40
N ASP A 204 -21.99 8.31 -36.57
CA ASP A 204 -22.32 7.09 -37.32
C ASP A 204 -21.34 5.94 -37.00
N ALA A 205 -21.93 4.86 -36.48
CA ALA A 205 -21.40 3.51 -36.59
C ALA A 205 -22.02 2.90 -37.86
N ASP A 206 -21.23 2.24 -38.71
CA ASP A 206 -21.69 1.00 -39.35
C ASP A 206 -20.53 0.15 -39.87
N SER A 207 -20.86 -1.13 -39.84
CA SER A 207 -20.22 -2.35 -40.27
C SER A 207 -19.66 -2.39 -41.69
N SER A 208 -18.72 -3.32 -41.92
CA SER A 208 -18.91 -4.36 -42.93
C SER A 208 -17.87 -5.47 -42.76
N ALA A 209 -18.41 -6.68 -42.55
CA ALA A 209 -17.71 -7.94 -42.71
C ALA A 209 -17.85 -8.38 -44.17
N THR A 210 -16.75 -8.84 -44.78
CA THR A 210 -16.67 -9.76 -45.93
C THR A 210 -15.22 -10.27 -45.98
N ASP A 211 -14.85 -11.43 -46.50
CA ASP A 211 -15.39 -12.78 -46.71
C ASP A 211 -14.22 -13.56 -47.38
N SER A 212 -14.16 -14.87 -47.15
CA SER A 212 -13.52 -15.96 -47.95
C SER A 212 -12.23 -15.67 -48.78
N GLY A 213 -11.11 -16.40 -48.69
CA GLY A 213 -10.93 -17.86 -48.65
C GLY A 213 -10.49 -18.41 -50.03
N ARG A 214 -9.20 -18.76 -50.25
CA ARG A 214 -8.69 -19.84 -51.16
C ARG A 214 -7.15 -20.00 -51.10
N SER A 215 -6.60 -21.11 -50.55
CA SER A 215 -5.92 -22.28 -51.21
C SER A 215 -4.63 -21.95 -51.99
N THR A 216 -3.48 -22.63 -51.89
CA THR A 216 -3.12 -24.07 -51.79
C THR A 216 -1.63 -24.26 -51.36
N PRO A 217 -1.17 -25.51 -51.06
CA PRO A 217 0.09 -25.82 -50.37
C PRO A 217 1.27 -26.13 -51.31
N VAL A 218 2.51 -26.08 -50.79
CA VAL A 218 3.69 -26.66 -51.45
C VAL A 218 4.25 -27.77 -50.57
N ASP A 219 4.09 -28.98 -51.09
CA ASP A 219 4.75 -30.23 -50.75
C ASP A 219 6.05 -30.31 -51.57
N ASP A 220 7.16 -30.69 -50.95
CA ASP A 220 8.35 -31.19 -51.65
C ASP A 220 8.90 -32.39 -50.87
N GLY A 221 8.31 -33.54 -51.15
CA GLY A 221 8.89 -34.83 -50.81
C GLY A 221 10.03 -35.16 -51.77
N SER A 222 11.22 -35.38 -51.21
CA SER A 222 12.18 -36.30 -51.80
C SER A 222 12.56 -37.38 -50.80
N ASP A 223 12.02 -38.56 -51.08
CA ASP A 223 12.43 -39.88 -50.63
C ASP A 223 13.95 -40.06 -50.60
N ARG A 224 14.47 -40.69 -49.54
CA ARG A 224 15.26 -41.95 -49.62
C ARG A 224 15.26 -42.73 -48.29
N PRO A 225 14.92 -44.03 -48.28
CA PRO A 225 15.15 -44.94 -47.15
C PRO A 225 16.39 -45.85 -47.32
N SER A 226 17.06 -46.15 -46.19
CA SER A 226 17.85 -47.36 -45.77
C SER A 226 18.98 -47.93 -46.67
N PRO A 227 20.02 -48.62 -46.13
CA PRO A 227 19.85 -49.87 -45.37
C PRO A 227 20.77 -50.08 -44.15
N ALA A 228 20.34 -51.02 -43.31
CA ALA A 228 21.13 -51.72 -42.32
C ALA A 228 22.10 -52.74 -42.96
N ASP A 229 23.02 -53.22 -42.12
CA ASP A 229 23.83 -54.44 -42.22
C ASP A 229 25.29 -54.24 -42.68
N GLU A 230 26.21 -54.22 -41.69
CA GLU A 230 27.52 -54.86 -41.87
C GLU A 230 28.10 -55.22 -40.49
N GLY A 231 28.07 -56.52 -40.17
CA GLY A 231 28.90 -57.07 -39.11
C GLY A 231 30.37 -57.05 -39.54
N ASP A 232 31.26 -56.72 -38.62
CA ASP A 232 32.67 -57.09 -38.74
C ASP A 232 33.14 -57.77 -37.46
N ASP A 233 33.63 -58.97 -37.69
CA ASP A 233 34.04 -60.03 -36.79
C ASP A 233 35.49 -60.29 -37.14
N ARG A 234 36.47 -59.55 -36.60
CA ARG A 234 37.91 -59.92 -36.58
C ARG A 234 38.70 -59.18 -35.49
N ARG A 235 38.98 -59.87 -34.38
CA ARG A 235 40.33 -60.30 -33.93
C ARG A 235 40.36 -60.71 -32.46
#